data_AF-A0AAW2LEH0-F1
#
_entry.id   AF-A0AAW2LEH0-F1
#
_cell.length_a   1.000
_cell.length_b   1.000
_cell.length_c   1.000
_cell.angle_alpha   90.00
_cell.angle_beta   90.00
_cell.angle_gamma   90.00
#
_symmetry.space_group_name_H-M   'P 1'
#
loop_
_entity.id
_entity.type
_entity.pdbx_description
1 polymer ?
#
loop_
_entity_poly.entity_id
_entity_poly.type
_entity_poly.pdbx_seq_one_letter_code
_entity_poly.pdbx_strand_id
1 'polypeptide(L)'
;MLVEDPATDGVISWNADGTAFVVWQPAEFASDLLPTLFKHSNFSSFVRQLNTYGFRKVATNRWEFSNDKFRKGERDKLCEIRRRKSSSSSNKPQPDVQVQAAKLGQIEEDDQKSSSSTSSSSELATLIHDNKRLKQENGFLSSELAVMKKRCKGLVDLAAVYGGDLDREDQRVLMMNLK
;
A
#
# COMPACT_ATOMS: atom_id res chain seq x y z
N MET A 1 17.36 -14.03 -7.99
CA MET A 1 16.65 -13.29 -6.90
C MET A 1 15.28 -13.92 -6.73
N LEU A 2 14.57 -13.65 -5.63
CA LEU A 2 13.22 -14.15 -5.39
C LEU A 2 12.24 -13.91 -6.54
N VAL A 3 12.38 -12.81 -7.28
CA VAL A 3 11.50 -12.47 -8.42
C VAL A 3 12.03 -13.01 -9.76
N GLU A 4 13.21 -13.65 -9.79
CA GLU A 4 13.85 -14.16 -11.01
C GLU A 4 13.80 -15.69 -11.13
N ASP A 5 13.22 -16.38 -10.15
CA ASP A 5 13.13 -17.84 -10.12
C ASP A 5 11.78 -18.30 -10.70
N PRO A 6 11.77 -19.00 -11.85
CA PRO A 6 10.54 -19.50 -12.46
C PRO A 6 9.76 -20.47 -11.56
N ALA A 7 10.41 -21.11 -10.57
CA ALA A 7 9.73 -21.96 -9.59
C ALA A 7 8.82 -21.15 -8.65
N THR A 8 9.03 -19.83 -8.51
CA THR A 8 8.24 -18.96 -7.63
C THR A 8 7.27 -18.03 -8.37
N ASP A 9 7.29 -17.97 -9.71
CA ASP A 9 6.49 -17.02 -10.52
C ASP A 9 4.98 -17.09 -10.22
N GLY A 10 4.44 -18.26 -9.85
CA GLY A 10 3.04 -18.40 -9.45
C GLY A 10 2.66 -17.60 -8.19
N VAL A 11 3.60 -17.45 -7.25
CA VAL A 11 3.41 -16.76 -5.96
C VAL A 11 3.93 -15.32 -6.00
N ILE A 12 5.09 -15.11 -6.65
CA ILE A 12 5.72 -13.80 -6.87
C ILE A 12 6.46 -13.77 -8.22
N SER A 13 6.08 -12.86 -9.12
CA SER A 13 6.70 -12.70 -10.44
C SER A 13 7.08 -11.24 -10.74
N TRP A 14 7.82 -11.01 -11.81
CA TRP A 14 7.85 -9.69 -12.46
C TRP A 14 6.50 -9.39 -13.15
N ASN A 15 6.20 -8.11 -13.35
CA ASN A 15 5.22 -7.70 -14.35
C ASN A 15 5.78 -7.88 -15.78
N ALA A 16 4.92 -7.77 -16.80
CA ALA A 16 5.30 -8.00 -18.20
C ALA A 16 6.46 -7.10 -18.66
N ASP A 17 6.49 -5.85 -18.19
CA ASP A 17 7.49 -4.84 -18.56
C ASP A 17 8.82 -4.98 -17.80
N GLY A 18 8.89 -5.85 -16.78
CA GLY A 18 10.07 -5.98 -15.90
C GLY A 18 10.36 -4.74 -15.03
N THR A 19 9.36 -3.88 -14.82
CA THR A 19 9.47 -2.60 -14.09
C THR A 19 8.89 -2.63 -12.67
N ALA A 20 8.07 -3.65 -12.38
CA ALA A 20 7.49 -3.90 -11.08
C ALA A 20 7.48 -5.42 -10.80
N PHE A 21 7.28 -5.80 -9.55
CA PHE A 21 6.98 -7.18 -9.18
C PHE A 21 5.58 -7.28 -8.57
N VAL A 22 4.96 -8.45 -8.74
CA VAL A 22 3.61 -8.76 -8.28
C VAL A 22 3.69 -9.91 -7.29
N VAL A 23 3.06 -9.76 -6.12
CA VAL A 23 2.74 -10.90 -5.24
C VAL A 23 1.32 -11.34 -5.53
N TRP A 24 1.16 -12.53 -6.11
CA TRP A 24 -0.14 -13.09 -6.50
C TRP A 24 -0.87 -13.73 -5.32
N GLN A 25 -0.13 -14.44 -4.48
CA GLN A 25 -0.65 -15.21 -3.34
C GLN A 25 0.02 -14.75 -2.03
N PRO A 26 -0.46 -13.65 -1.39
CA PRO A 26 0.20 -13.09 -0.21
C PRO A 26 0.22 -14.00 1.02
N ALA A 27 -0.65 -15.00 1.08
CA ALA A 27 -0.70 -15.99 2.17
C ALA A 27 0.44 -17.01 2.02
N GLU A 28 0.53 -17.69 0.88
CA GLU A 28 1.59 -18.67 0.56
C GLU A 28 2.97 -18.01 0.50
N PHE A 29 3.05 -16.79 -0.05
CA PHE A 29 4.26 -15.96 0.03
C PHE A 29 4.71 -15.73 1.48
N ALA A 30 3.76 -15.57 2.41
CA ALA A 30 4.02 -15.30 3.81
C ALA A 30 4.36 -16.55 4.62
N SER A 31 3.72 -17.69 4.37
CA SER A 31 4.00 -18.96 5.06
C SER A 31 5.26 -19.65 4.52
N ASP A 32 5.48 -19.63 3.21
CA ASP A 32 6.41 -20.56 2.57
C ASP A 32 7.69 -19.85 2.11
N LEU A 33 7.56 -18.70 1.45
CA LEU A 33 8.72 -17.98 0.90
C LEU A 33 9.38 -17.06 1.95
N LEU A 34 8.62 -16.28 2.72
CA LEU A 34 9.20 -15.34 3.68
C LEU A 34 10.12 -15.99 4.73
N PRO A 35 9.82 -17.16 5.33
CA PRO A 35 10.72 -17.79 6.31
C PRO A 35 12.05 -18.30 5.73
N THR A 36 12.12 -18.58 4.43
CA THR A 36 13.37 -19.03 3.78
C THR A 36 14.35 -17.88 3.53
N LEU A 37 13.85 -16.63 3.50
CA LEU A 37 14.64 -15.42 3.17
C LEU A 37 14.76 -14.43 4.33
N PHE A 38 13.83 -14.47 5.27
CA PHE A 38 13.73 -13.54 6.39
C PHE A 38 13.43 -14.30 7.69
N LYS A 39 13.85 -13.73 8.82
CA LYS A 39 13.58 -14.29 10.16
C LYS A 39 12.11 -14.06 10.63
N HIS A 40 11.16 -14.01 9.70
CA HIS A 40 9.73 -13.80 9.96
C HIS A 40 8.86 -14.26 8.77
N SER A 41 7.63 -14.69 9.06
CA SER A 41 6.58 -14.96 8.05
C SER A 41 5.67 -13.74 7.77
N ASN A 42 5.88 -12.60 8.41
CA ASN A 42 4.89 -11.51 8.37
C ASN A 42 4.98 -10.65 7.09
N PHE A 43 3.97 -10.75 6.22
CA PHE A 43 3.83 -9.94 5.00
C PHE A 43 3.89 -8.42 5.26
N SER A 44 3.33 -7.93 6.37
CA SER A 44 3.39 -6.51 6.73
C SER A 44 4.82 -6.05 7.04
N SER A 45 5.67 -6.93 7.56
CA SER A 45 7.10 -6.64 7.78
C SER A 45 7.85 -6.56 6.45
N PHE A 46 7.56 -7.45 5.50
CA PHE A 46 8.08 -7.37 4.12
C PHE A 46 7.66 -6.05 3.44
N VAL A 47 6.38 -5.70 3.47
CA VAL A 47 5.87 -4.42 2.93
C VAL A 47 6.51 -3.22 3.64
N ARG A 48 6.82 -3.30 4.94
CA ARG A 48 7.56 -2.25 5.67
C ARG A 48 9.01 -2.13 5.18
N GLN A 49 9.68 -3.21 4.81
CA GLN A 49 11.00 -3.16 4.17
C GLN A 49 10.91 -2.50 2.78
N LEU A 50 9.94 -2.88 1.93
CA LEU A 50 9.73 -2.26 0.62
C LEU A 50 9.60 -0.72 0.72
N ASN A 51 8.72 -0.24 1.60
CA ASN A 51 8.55 1.21 1.87
C ASN A 51 9.85 1.87 2.38
N THR A 52 10.66 1.15 3.16
CA THR A 52 11.94 1.60 3.71
C THR A 52 13.02 1.78 2.63
N TYR A 53 12.93 1.00 1.54
CA TYR A 53 13.77 1.12 0.34
C TYR A 53 13.11 1.92 -0.80
N GLY A 54 12.00 2.62 -0.51
CA GLY A 54 11.37 3.56 -1.44
C GLY A 54 10.48 2.96 -2.53
N PHE A 55 10.22 1.65 -2.50
CA PHE A 55 9.22 1.02 -3.38
C PHE A 55 7.83 1.60 -3.11
N ARG A 56 7.01 1.72 -4.15
CA ARG A 56 5.61 2.17 -4.05
C ARG A 56 4.67 1.10 -4.60
N LYS A 57 3.48 1.00 -4.02
CA LYS A 57 2.41 0.15 -4.55
C LYS A 57 1.84 0.81 -5.81
N VAL A 58 1.77 0.07 -6.91
CA VAL A 58 1.33 0.59 -8.22
C VAL A 58 -0.18 0.41 -8.41
N ALA A 59 -0.74 -0.66 -7.87
CA ALA A 59 -2.14 -1.05 -8.06
C ALA A 59 -2.93 -1.10 -6.74
N THR A 60 -4.17 -0.62 -6.75
CA THR A 60 -5.06 -0.71 -5.57
C THR A 60 -5.50 -2.15 -5.30
N ASN A 61 -5.91 -2.88 -6.36
CA ASN A 61 -6.47 -4.23 -6.30
C ASN A 61 -5.44 -5.38 -6.29
N ARG A 62 -4.16 -5.12 -6.59
CA ARG A 62 -3.09 -6.12 -6.74
C ARG A 62 -1.90 -5.75 -5.86
N TRP A 63 -1.13 -6.71 -5.37
CA TRP A 63 0.11 -6.45 -4.61
C TRP A 63 1.31 -6.24 -5.54
N GLU A 64 1.18 -5.24 -6.40
CA GLU A 64 2.20 -4.84 -7.36
C GLU A 64 3.02 -3.65 -6.83
N PHE A 65 4.35 -3.78 -6.85
CA PHE A 65 5.29 -2.82 -6.29
C PHE A 65 6.41 -2.49 -7.29
N SER A 66 6.68 -1.20 -7.49
CA SER A 66 7.76 -0.70 -8.35
C SER A 66 8.75 0.19 -7.60
N ASN A 67 9.94 0.32 -8.18
CA ASN A 67 10.98 1.29 -7.83
C ASN A 67 11.79 1.55 -9.10
N ASP A 68 12.08 2.80 -9.43
CA ASP A 68 12.72 3.21 -10.70
C ASP A 68 14.09 2.56 -10.94
N LYS A 69 14.72 2.05 -9.88
CA LYS A 69 16.03 1.38 -9.86
C LYS A 69 15.95 -0.14 -9.64
N PHE A 70 14.74 -0.71 -9.53
CA PHE A 70 14.49 -2.15 -9.41
C PHE A 70 13.86 -2.68 -10.71
N ARG A 71 14.69 -3.24 -11.59
CA ARG A 71 14.28 -3.71 -12.92
C ARG A 71 14.82 -5.11 -13.21
N LYS A 72 14.07 -5.87 -14.02
CA LYS A 72 14.46 -7.21 -14.47
C LYS A 72 15.76 -7.13 -15.28
N GLY A 73 16.76 -7.94 -14.91
CA GLY A 73 18.07 -7.98 -15.58
C GLY A 73 19.03 -6.82 -15.26
N GLU A 74 18.54 -5.60 -15.01
CA GLU A 74 19.36 -4.40 -14.74
C GLU A 74 19.90 -4.35 -13.29
N ARG A 75 20.63 -5.38 -12.87
CA ARG A 75 21.07 -5.61 -11.47
C ARG A 75 21.91 -4.47 -10.90
N ASP A 76 22.70 -3.78 -11.73
CA ASP A 76 23.63 -2.74 -11.26
C ASP A 76 22.91 -1.57 -10.61
N LYS A 77 21.69 -1.24 -11.07
CA LYS A 77 20.87 -0.16 -10.51
C LYS A 77 20.39 -0.46 -9.08
N LEU A 78 20.44 -1.73 -8.64
CA LEU A 78 20.11 -2.10 -7.26
C LEU A 78 21.04 -1.43 -6.24
N CYS A 79 22.29 -1.08 -6.60
CA CYS A 79 23.18 -0.35 -5.69
C CYS A 79 22.73 1.10 -5.41
N GLU A 80 21.89 1.67 -6.28
CA GLU A 80 21.28 2.98 -6.07
C GLU A 80 20.09 2.93 -5.09
N ILE A 81 19.54 1.75 -4.78
CA ILE A 81 18.41 1.56 -3.88
C ILE A 81 18.88 1.69 -2.42
N ARG A 82 18.98 2.94 -1.96
CA ARG A 82 19.43 3.25 -0.60
C ARG A 82 18.25 3.28 0.38
N ARG A 83 18.47 2.70 1.57
CA ARG A 83 17.54 2.81 2.71
C ARG A 83 17.24 4.28 2.99
N ARG A 84 15.96 4.67 2.94
CA ARG A 84 15.53 6.02 3.30
C ARG A 84 15.88 6.28 4.76
N LYS A 85 16.61 7.37 5.04
CA LYS A 85 16.84 7.81 6.42
C LYS A 85 15.47 8.10 7.04
N SER A 86 15.15 7.43 8.15
CA SER A 86 14.12 7.92 9.05
C SER A 86 14.49 9.33 9.50
N SER A 87 13.54 10.25 9.48
CA SER A 87 13.69 11.60 10.05
C SER A 87 13.67 11.53 11.58
N SER A 88 14.65 10.83 12.16
CA SER A 88 14.98 10.90 13.57
C SER A 88 15.59 12.27 13.83
N SER A 89 14.81 13.17 14.42
CA SER A 89 15.28 14.45 14.95
C SER A 89 16.57 14.23 15.75
N SER A 90 17.58 15.05 15.51
CA SER A 90 18.87 14.94 16.18
C SER A 90 18.79 15.47 17.62
N ASN A 91 18.19 14.68 18.52
CA ASN A 91 18.27 14.91 19.96
C ASN A 91 19.74 14.81 20.40
N LYS A 92 20.41 15.96 20.52
CA LYS A 92 21.56 16.09 21.42
C LYS A 92 21.04 15.92 22.86
N PRO A 93 21.77 15.25 23.77
CA PRO A 93 21.40 15.22 25.17
C PRO A 93 21.62 16.60 25.81
N GLN A 94 20.67 17.04 26.62
CA GLN A 94 20.86 18.10 27.61
C GLN A 94 20.34 17.61 28.98
N PRO A 95 20.92 18.10 30.09
CA PRO A 95 20.45 17.82 31.44
C PRO A 95 19.18 18.63 31.79
N ASP A 96 18.64 18.34 32.97
CA ASP A 96 17.41 18.88 33.57
C ASP A 96 17.42 20.41 33.80
N VAL A 97 16.25 21.04 33.65
CA VAL A 97 15.69 22.19 34.42
C VAL A 97 14.33 22.60 33.80
N GLN A 98 13.46 23.23 34.60
CA GLN A 98 12.03 23.43 34.35
C GLN A 98 11.65 24.86 33.88
N VAL A 99 10.35 25.08 33.61
CA VAL A 99 9.56 26.36 33.63
C VAL A 99 9.23 27.08 32.30
N GLN A 100 7.92 27.11 32.01
CA GLN A 100 7.05 28.12 31.36
C GLN A 100 7.50 28.98 30.15
N ALA A 101 6.80 28.76 29.04
CA ALA A 101 5.99 29.72 28.25
C ALA A 101 6.49 31.15 27.88
N ALA A 102 6.34 31.42 26.58
CA ALA A 102 5.87 32.67 25.93
C ALA A 102 6.87 33.59 25.18
N LYS A 103 6.29 34.27 24.18
CA LYS A 103 6.75 35.42 23.39
C LYS A 103 7.71 35.18 22.21
N LEU A 104 7.41 35.93 21.14
CA LEU A 104 8.12 36.12 19.89
C LEU A 104 9.36 37.03 20.07
N GLY A 105 10.47 36.72 19.40
CA GLY A 105 11.66 37.57 19.30
C GLY A 105 12.58 37.12 18.15
N GLN A 106 13.32 38.06 17.55
CA GLN A 106 14.34 37.82 16.52
C GLN A 106 15.73 37.65 17.17
N ILE A 107 16.73 37.15 16.42
CA ILE A 107 18.07 37.77 16.22
C ILE A 107 19.01 36.83 15.40
N GLU A 108 19.67 37.43 14.40
CA GLU A 108 20.92 37.12 13.64
C GLU A 108 21.36 35.64 13.36
N GLU A 109 21.72 35.21 12.15
CA GLU A 109 22.73 35.64 11.14
C GLU A 109 24.20 35.32 11.52
N ASP A 110 25.01 34.55 10.76
CA ASP A 110 24.73 33.68 9.57
C ASP A 110 25.12 32.19 9.84
N ASP A 111 26.21 31.52 9.42
CA ASP A 111 27.38 31.83 8.58
C ASP A 111 27.54 30.78 7.45
N GLN A 112 27.58 31.26 6.20
CA GLN A 112 28.12 30.65 4.98
C GLN A 112 27.76 29.21 4.58
N LYS A 113 27.22 29.14 3.36
CA LYS A 113 27.58 28.16 2.30
C LYS A 113 26.87 26.78 2.31
N SER A 114 25.63 26.77 1.81
CA SER A 114 25.23 25.87 0.70
C SER A 114 23.91 26.29 0.04
N SER A 115 23.94 26.66 -1.24
CA SER A 115 22.79 27.15 -2.02
C SER A 115 22.01 26.03 -2.69
N SER A 116 20.88 25.60 -2.09
CA SER A 116 19.85 24.76 -2.78
C SER A 116 18.49 24.64 -2.05
N SER A 117 18.40 25.01 -0.77
CA SER A 117 17.36 24.53 0.14
C SER A 117 15.93 25.10 -0.01
N THR A 118 15.69 26.08 -0.89
CA THR A 118 14.40 26.81 -0.95
C THR A 118 13.28 26.04 -1.64
N SER A 119 13.52 25.45 -2.82
CA SER A 119 12.49 24.77 -3.62
C SER A 119 11.89 23.57 -2.89
N SER A 120 12.75 22.67 -2.38
CA SER A 120 12.33 21.41 -1.77
C SER A 120 11.55 21.55 -0.46
N SER A 121 11.60 22.71 0.21
CA SER A 121 10.76 23.01 1.36
C SER A 121 9.29 23.21 0.95
N SER A 122 9.05 23.95 -0.14
CA SER A 122 7.71 24.16 -0.70
C SER A 122 7.14 22.87 -1.30
N GLU A 123 7.95 22.13 -2.06
CA GLU A 123 7.58 20.82 -2.64
C GLU A 123 7.16 19.82 -1.55
N LEU A 124 7.91 19.74 -0.45
CA LEU A 124 7.62 18.85 0.67
C LEU A 124 6.32 19.24 1.39
N ALA A 125 6.06 20.54 1.58
CA ALA A 125 4.82 21.03 2.18
C ALA A 125 3.59 20.64 1.32
N THR A 126 3.68 20.81 0.00
CA THR A 126 2.65 20.41 -0.97
C THR A 126 2.41 18.90 -0.93
N LEU A 127 3.47 18.08 -0.96
CA LEU A 127 3.36 16.63 -0.89
C LEU A 127 2.74 16.13 0.43
N ILE A 128 3.02 16.79 1.56
CA ILE A 128 2.39 16.48 2.85
C ILE A 128 0.89 16.83 2.82
N HIS A 129 0.52 17.99 2.26
CA HIS A 129 -0.87 18.40 2.09
C HIS A 129 -1.65 17.41 1.21
N ASP A 130 -1.08 17.03 0.07
CA ASP A 130 -1.72 16.09 -0.85
C ASP A 130 -1.79 14.68 -0.29
N ASN A 131 -0.80 14.21 0.48
CA ASN A 131 -0.91 12.91 1.14
C ASN A 131 -2.01 12.91 2.22
N LYS A 132 -2.21 14.03 2.93
CA LYS A 132 -3.33 14.22 3.88
C LYS A 132 -4.68 14.21 3.16
N ARG A 133 -4.80 14.92 2.03
CA ARG A 133 -6.00 14.93 1.17
C ARG A 133 -6.32 13.54 0.61
N LEU A 134 -5.37 12.88 -0.04
CA LEU A 134 -5.51 11.52 -0.57
C LEU A 134 -5.89 10.52 0.53
N LYS A 135 -5.42 10.69 1.78
CA LYS A 135 -5.82 9.85 2.91
C LYS A 135 -7.27 10.08 3.34
N GLN A 136 -7.79 11.30 3.24
CA GLN A 136 -9.21 11.60 3.47
C GLN A 136 -10.09 11.04 2.34
N GLU A 137 -9.69 11.25 1.08
CA GLU A 137 -10.39 10.73 -0.11
C GLU A 137 -10.46 9.19 -0.10
N ASN A 138 -9.36 8.49 0.21
CA ASN A 138 -9.37 7.03 0.37
C ASN A 138 -10.29 6.58 1.53
N GLY A 139 -10.39 7.35 2.62
CA GLY A 139 -11.32 7.07 3.71
C GLY A 139 -12.79 7.22 3.31
N PHE A 140 -13.09 8.27 2.53
CA PHE A 140 -14.41 8.51 1.94
C PHE A 140 -14.79 7.38 0.96
N LEU A 141 -13.94 7.11 -0.05
CA LEU A 141 -14.17 6.07 -1.07
C LEU A 141 -14.28 4.67 -0.45
N SER A 142 -13.51 4.36 0.59
CA SER A 142 -13.64 3.10 1.34
C SER A 142 -14.99 2.99 2.06
N SER A 143 -15.52 4.10 2.58
CA SER A 143 -16.83 4.15 3.24
C SER A 143 -17.97 4.04 2.22
N GLU A 144 -17.85 4.72 1.08
CA GLU A 144 -18.79 4.64 -0.04
C GLU A 144 -18.83 3.23 -0.65
N LEU A 145 -17.67 2.60 -0.86
CA LEU A 145 -17.58 1.19 -1.27
C LEU A 145 -18.22 0.23 -0.27
N ALA A 146 -18.14 0.51 1.04
CA ALA A 146 -18.82 -0.30 2.05
C ALA A 146 -20.35 -0.14 1.97
N VAL A 147 -20.85 1.07 1.76
CA VAL A 147 -22.29 1.34 1.53
C VAL A 147 -22.78 0.67 0.24
N MET A 148 -22.03 0.79 -0.86
CA MET A 148 -22.38 0.16 -2.14
C MET A 148 -22.36 -1.36 -2.04
N LYS A 149 -21.35 -1.97 -1.41
CA LYS A 149 -21.33 -3.42 -1.12
C LYS A 149 -22.54 -3.87 -0.28
N LYS A 150 -22.96 -3.08 0.71
CA LYS A 150 -24.17 -3.37 1.51
C LYS A 150 -25.44 -3.32 0.65
N ARG A 151 -25.56 -2.34 -0.27
CA ARG A 151 -26.67 -2.27 -1.24
C ARG A 151 -26.68 -3.45 -2.21
N CYS A 152 -25.55 -3.77 -2.83
CA CYS A 152 -25.43 -4.91 -3.74
C CYS A 152 -25.75 -6.24 -3.04
N LYS A 153 -25.27 -6.44 -1.81
CA LYS A 153 -25.67 -7.62 -1.02
C LYS A 153 -27.18 -7.64 -0.77
N GLY A 154 -27.79 -6.54 -0.33
CA GLY A 154 -29.24 -6.47 -0.13
C GLY A 154 -30.04 -6.79 -1.39
N LEU A 155 -29.57 -6.42 -2.59
CA LEU A 155 -30.20 -6.79 -3.86
C LEU A 155 -30.03 -8.28 -4.19
N VAL A 156 -28.88 -8.88 -3.88
CA VAL A 156 -28.65 -10.34 -4.05
C VAL A 156 -29.51 -11.13 -3.06
N ASP A 157 -29.56 -10.72 -1.79
CA ASP A 157 -30.40 -11.35 -0.76
C ASP A 157 -31.90 -11.25 -1.15
N LEU A 158 -32.34 -10.12 -1.71
CA LEU A 158 -33.72 -9.92 -2.20
C LEU A 158 -34.02 -10.77 -3.45
N ALA A 159 -33.08 -10.85 -4.39
CA ALA A 159 -33.21 -11.68 -5.59
C ALA A 159 -33.25 -13.18 -5.24
N ALA A 160 -32.54 -13.62 -4.20
CA ALA A 160 -32.62 -14.99 -3.69
C ALA A 160 -33.99 -15.33 -3.08
N VAL A 161 -34.64 -14.36 -2.40
CA VAL A 161 -36.00 -14.53 -1.88
C VAL A 161 -37.02 -14.68 -3.01
N TYR A 162 -37.04 -13.77 -3.98
CA TYR A 162 -38.02 -13.82 -5.07
C TYR A 162 -37.73 -14.88 -6.15
N GLY A 163 -36.45 -15.25 -6.34
CA GLY A 163 -36.09 -16.35 -7.25
C GLY A 163 -36.63 -17.71 -6.79
N GLY A 164 -36.74 -17.93 -5.47
CA GLY A 164 -37.22 -19.18 -4.88
C GLY A 164 -38.72 -19.49 -5.05
N ASP A 165 -39.51 -18.52 -5.52
CA ASP A 165 -40.95 -18.74 -5.83
C ASP A 165 -41.20 -19.07 -7.30
N LEU A 166 -40.33 -18.66 -8.23
CA LEU A 166 -40.48 -18.98 -9.66
C LEU A 166 -40.36 -20.49 -9.93
N ASP A 167 -39.40 -21.15 -9.29
CA ASP A 167 -39.23 -22.62 -9.37
C ASP A 167 -40.42 -23.42 -8.82
N ARG A 168 -41.30 -22.79 -8.02
CA ARG A 168 -42.41 -23.46 -7.30
C ARG A 168 -43.72 -23.43 -8.08
N GLU A 169 -43.98 -22.37 -8.83
CA GLU A 169 -45.23 -22.24 -9.59
C GLU A 169 -45.17 -23.03 -10.91
N ASP A 170 -44.03 -23.07 -11.60
CA ASP A 170 -43.83 -23.93 -12.78
C ASP A 170 -43.98 -25.43 -12.43
N GLN A 171 -43.54 -25.86 -11.25
CA GLN A 171 -43.76 -27.24 -10.78
C GLN A 171 -45.25 -27.57 -10.52
N ARG A 172 -46.06 -26.59 -10.08
CA ARG A 172 -47.52 -26.75 -9.96
C ARG A 172 -48.17 -26.86 -11.32
N VAL A 173 -47.77 -26.01 -12.28
CA VAL A 173 -48.28 -26.07 -13.66
C VAL A 173 -47.91 -27.39 -14.33
N LEU A 174 -46.69 -27.91 -14.14
CA LEU A 174 -46.31 -29.25 -14.62
C LEU A 174 -47.17 -30.36 -13.99
N MET A 175 -47.37 -30.34 -12.66
CA MET A 175 -48.16 -31.38 -11.99
C MET A 175 -49.67 -31.34 -12.31
N MET A 176 -50.22 -30.20 -12.74
CA MET A 176 -51.62 -30.11 -13.17
C MET A 176 -51.87 -30.56 -14.61
N ASN A 177 -50.84 -30.66 -15.45
CA ASN A 177 -50.96 -31.10 -16.85
C ASN A 177 -50.75 -32.61 -17.07
N LEU A 178 -50.72 -33.41 -15.99
CA LEU A 178 -50.39 -34.84 -16.02
C LEU A 178 -51.51 -35.75 -15.48
N LYS A 179 -52.78 -35.41 -15.75
CA LYS A 179 -53.94 -36.16 -15.25
C LYS A 179 -55.18 -36.02 -16.13
#